data_AF-A0A4R1N3W6-F1
#
_entry.id   AF-A0A4R1N3W6-F1
#
_cell.length_a   1.000
_cell.length_b   1.000
_cell.length_c   1.000
_cell.angle_alpha   90.00
_cell.angle_beta   90.00
_cell.angle_gamma   90.00
#
_symmetry.space_group_name_H-M   'P 1'
#
loop_
_entity.id
_entity.type
_entity.pdbx_description
1 polymer ?
#
loop_
_entity_poly.entity_id
_entity_poly.type
_entity_poly.pdbx_seq_one_letter_code
_entity_poly.pdbx_strand_id
1 'polypeptide(L)'
;MSDFFEKLKGEFKRVGAKSSTMLEVNKIKSEISALNRRKKDAFAVLGEKIYKMKKDDTVDFDKLKEDYDKIDVIVNAIHAKKKEIQDLEENMTDSIIQSGSEHHIVCQCGQPIEEDAKFCTACGKKVDDIINEEPVFETTESVDNNEAAEAIDEAEEPIEQSTDKQTICECGETIEDDAKFCTSCGQQVE
;
A
#
# COMPACT_ATOMS: atom_id res chain seq x y z
N MET A 1 28.03 -16.98 31.88
CA MET A 1 28.63 -16.33 30.69
C MET A 1 28.28 -17.04 29.38
N SER A 2 27.31 -17.96 29.39
CA SER A 2 26.84 -18.68 28.18
C SER A 2 25.73 -17.91 27.45
N ASP A 3 24.95 -17.12 28.19
CA ASP A 3 23.76 -16.41 27.68
C ASP A 3 24.08 -15.29 26.69
N PHE A 4 25.28 -14.70 26.77
CA PHE A 4 25.72 -13.67 25.83
C PHE A 4 26.00 -14.25 24.43
N PHE A 5 26.60 -15.45 24.36
CA PHE A 5 26.91 -16.12 23.10
C PHE A 5 25.67 -16.74 22.45
N GLU A 6 24.68 -17.16 23.23
CA GLU A 6 23.38 -17.62 22.71
C GLU A 6 22.54 -16.46 22.17
N LYS A 7 22.50 -15.32 22.87
CA LYS A 7 21.87 -14.09 22.33
C LYS A 7 22.56 -13.60 21.05
N LEU A 8 23.91 -13.60 21.00
CA LEU A 8 24.65 -13.22 19.79
C LEU A 8 24.39 -14.15 18.60
N LYS A 9 24.25 -15.46 18.83
CA LYS A 9 23.91 -16.43 17.77
C LYS A 9 22.49 -16.24 17.24
N GLY A 10 21.55 -15.82 18.10
CA GLY A 10 20.19 -15.46 17.70
C GLY A 10 20.15 -14.23 16.78
N GLU A 11 20.94 -13.21 17.10
CA GLU A 11 21.05 -12.00 16.28
C GLU A 11 21.80 -12.23 14.95
N PHE A 12 22.86 -13.05 14.96
CA PHE A 12 23.64 -13.33 13.74
C PHE A 12 22.85 -14.14 12.69
N LYS A 13 21.92 -15.01 13.12
CA LYS A 13 20.99 -15.70 12.21
C LYS A 13 19.97 -14.75 11.56
N ARG A 14 19.55 -13.70 12.27
CA ARG A 14 18.63 -12.67 11.74
C ARG A 14 19.30 -11.73 10.71
N VAL A 15 20.61 -11.51 10.80
CA VAL A 15 21.35 -10.63 9.86
C VAL A 15 21.65 -11.31 8.53
N GLY A 16 21.95 -12.62 8.52
CA GLY A 16 22.21 -13.37 7.29
C GLY A 16 20.95 -13.54 6.41
N ALA A 17 19.81 -13.82 7.01
CA ALA A 17 18.53 -14.02 6.30
C ALA A 17 17.99 -12.74 5.65
N LYS A 18 18.18 -11.58 6.27
CA LYS A 18 17.73 -10.28 5.72
C LYS A 18 18.50 -9.87 4.45
N SER A 19 19.77 -10.25 4.34
CA SER A 19 20.60 -9.87 3.19
C SER A 19 20.28 -10.70 1.94
N SER A 20 19.92 -11.98 2.08
CA SER A 20 19.58 -12.84 0.94
C SER A 20 18.20 -12.51 0.37
N THR A 21 17.21 -12.32 1.24
CA THR A 21 15.84 -12.00 0.83
C THR A 21 15.75 -10.63 0.14
N MET A 22 16.52 -9.64 0.58
CA MET A 22 16.60 -8.33 -0.09
C MET A 22 17.11 -8.46 -1.55
N LEU A 23 18.09 -9.34 -1.80
CA LEU A 23 18.60 -9.59 -3.16
C LEU A 23 17.55 -10.28 -4.03
N GLU A 24 16.81 -11.24 -3.47
CA GLU A 24 15.70 -11.91 -4.16
C GLU A 24 14.59 -10.94 -4.52
N VAL A 25 14.15 -10.09 -3.58
CA VAL A 25 13.15 -9.04 -3.83
C VAL A 25 13.61 -8.09 -4.93
N ASN A 26 14.87 -7.64 -4.91
CA ASN A 26 15.41 -6.76 -5.95
C ASN A 26 15.47 -7.44 -7.32
N LYS A 27 15.81 -8.72 -7.37
CA LYS A 27 15.77 -9.51 -8.60
C LYS A 27 14.35 -9.59 -9.16
N ILE A 28 13.37 -9.93 -8.34
CA ILE A 28 11.97 -10.01 -8.75
C ILE A 28 11.45 -8.64 -9.21
N LYS A 29 11.81 -7.55 -8.52
CA LYS A 29 11.49 -6.16 -8.94
C LYS A 29 12.05 -5.83 -10.33
N SER A 30 13.29 -6.24 -10.61
CA SER A 30 13.88 -6.10 -11.95
C SER A 30 13.09 -6.89 -13.01
N GLU A 31 12.70 -8.12 -12.72
CA GLU A 31 11.88 -8.93 -13.62
C GLU A 31 10.49 -8.31 -13.88
N ILE A 32 9.83 -7.78 -12.84
CA ILE A 32 8.58 -7.01 -12.96
C ILE A 32 8.79 -5.79 -13.87
N SER A 33 9.90 -5.08 -13.73
CA SER A 33 10.20 -3.92 -14.57
C SER A 33 10.33 -4.31 -16.05
N ALA A 34 10.96 -5.45 -16.34
CA ALA A 34 11.08 -5.98 -17.69
C ALA A 34 9.71 -6.42 -18.25
N LEU A 35 8.88 -7.08 -17.43
CA LEU A 35 7.52 -7.45 -17.81
C LEU A 35 6.63 -6.22 -18.07
N ASN A 36 6.77 -5.15 -17.28
CA ASN A 36 6.04 -3.90 -17.49
C ASN A 36 6.41 -3.23 -18.81
N ARG A 37 7.69 -3.27 -19.20
CA ARG A 37 8.13 -2.80 -20.53
C ARG A 37 7.46 -3.62 -21.64
N ARG A 38 7.52 -4.95 -21.55
CA ARG A 38 6.84 -5.85 -22.50
C ARG A 38 5.33 -5.61 -22.56
N LYS A 39 4.69 -5.35 -21.42
CA LYS A 39 3.26 -5.01 -21.34
C LYS A 39 2.97 -3.74 -22.14
N LYS A 40 3.77 -2.69 -21.94
CA LYS A 40 3.64 -1.42 -22.67
C LYS A 40 3.81 -1.63 -24.18
N ASP A 41 4.80 -2.41 -24.58
CA ASP A 41 5.05 -2.73 -25.99
C ASP A 41 3.88 -3.52 -26.60
N ALA A 42 3.32 -4.50 -25.88
CA ALA A 42 2.16 -5.27 -26.32
C ALA A 42 0.91 -4.40 -26.50
N PHE A 43 0.64 -3.48 -25.56
CA PHE A 43 -0.45 -2.51 -25.69
C PHE A 43 -0.25 -1.57 -26.89
N ALA A 44 0.99 -1.15 -27.17
CA ALA A 44 1.29 -0.32 -28.33
C ALA A 44 1.00 -1.06 -29.65
N VAL A 45 1.42 -2.32 -29.76
CA VAL A 45 1.13 -3.17 -30.92
C VAL A 45 -0.37 -3.39 -31.10
N LEU A 46 -1.09 -3.71 -30.03
CA LEU A 46 -2.55 -3.87 -30.07
C LEU A 46 -3.25 -2.58 -30.51
N GLY A 47 -2.85 -1.44 -29.94
CA GLY A 47 -3.39 -0.12 -30.28
C GLY A 47 -3.17 0.24 -31.74
N GLU A 48 -1.97 -0.02 -32.28
CA GLU A 48 -1.66 0.19 -33.70
C GLU A 48 -2.58 -0.65 -34.59
N LYS A 49 -2.83 -1.91 -34.23
CA LYS A 49 -3.69 -2.83 -34.96
C LYS A 49 -5.14 -2.37 -34.97
N ILE A 50 -5.67 -1.98 -33.80
CA ILE A 50 -7.02 -1.44 -33.65
C ILE A 50 -7.18 -0.15 -34.48
N TYR A 51 -6.21 0.75 -34.40
CA TYR A 51 -6.25 2.01 -35.15
C TYR A 51 -6.31 1.76 -36.67
N LYS A 52 -5.47 0.86 -37.20
CA LYS A 52 -5.50 0.48 -38.63
C LYS A 52 -6.84 -0.13 -39.02
N MET A 53 -7.34 -1.10 -38.25
CA MET A 53 -8.64 -1.72 -38.49
C MET A 53 -9.78 -0.71 -38.51
N LYS A 54 -9.77 0.24 -37.56
CA LYS A 54 -10.79 1.30 -37.49
C LYS A 54 -10.68 2.28 -38.65
N LYS A 55 -9.46 2.68 -39.04
CA LYS A 55 -9.20 3.60 -40.15
C LYS A 55 -9.68 3.02 -41.48
N ASP A 56 -9.48 1.73 -41.68
CA ASP A 56 -9.85 1.02 -42.91
C ASP A 56 -11.30 0.49 -42.87
N ASP A 57 -12.05 0.78 -41.80
CA ASP A 57 -13.41 0.29 -41.51
C ASP A 57 -13.55 -1.25 -41.58
N THR A 58 -12.49 -1.95 -41.17
CA THR A 58 -12.34 -3.42 -41.18
C THR A 58 -12.24 -3.97 -39.75
N VAL A 59 -13.02 -3.42 -38.83
CA VAL A 59 -13.00 -3.81 -37.41
C VAL A 59 -13.40 -5.28 -37.27
N ASP A 60 -12.47 -6.08 -36.78
CA ASP A 60 -12.60 -7.52 -36.61
C ASP A 60 -11.86 -7.94 -35.33
N PHE A 61 -12.62 -8.17 -34.26
CA PHE A 61 -12.09 -8.47 -32.94
C PHE A 61 -11.50 -9.87 -32.83
N ASP A 62 -11.90 -10.81 -33.71
CA ASP A 62 -11.35 -12.17 -33.70
C ASP A 62 -9.84 -12.14 -34.01
N LYS A 63 -9.41 -11.19 -34.84
CA LYS A 63 -7.99 -10.95 -35.16
C LYS A 63 -7.18 -10.36 -34.02
N LEU A 64 -7.82 -9.91 -32.94
CA LEU A 64 -7.18 -9.31 -31.77
C LEU A 64 -7.05 -10.28 -30.59
N LYS A 65 -7.73 -11.43 -30.65
CA LYS A 65 -7.78 -12.40 -29.55
C LYS A 65 -6.39 -12.81 -29.06
N GLU A 66 -5.49 -13.12 -29.99
CA GLU A 66 -4.11 -13.50 -29.66
C GLU A 66 -3.33 -12.37 -28.96
N ASP A 67 -3.61 -11.11 -29.30
CA ASP A 67 -2.96 -9.96 -28.68
C ASP A 67 -3.47 -9.74 -27.24
N TYR A 68 -4.78 -9.94 -27.00
CA TYR A 68 -5.35 -9.96 -25.65
C TYR A 68 -4.77 -11.09 -24.80
N ASP A 69 -4.74 -12.32 -25.33
CA ASP A 69 -4.19 -13.49 -24.62
C ASP A 69 -2.72 -13.23 -24.19
N LYS A 70 -1.91 -12.62 -25.06
CA LYS A 70 -0.52 -12.25 -24.73
C LYS A 70 -0.45 -11.22 -23.60
N ILE A 71 -1.31 -10.21 -23.62
CA ILE A 71 -1.36 -9.18 -22.57
C ILE A 71 -1.76 -9.83 -21.23
N ASP A 72 -2.76 -10.70 -21.23
CA ASP A 72 -3.24 -11.38 -20.03
C ASP A 72 -2.15 -12.26 -19.42
N VAL A 73 -1.39 -12.99 -20.24
CA VAL A 73 -0.23 -13.76 -19.76
C VAL A 73 0.78 -12.86 -19.06
N ILE A 74 1.10 -11.69 -19.63
CA ILE A 74 2.06 -10.75 -19.03
C ILE A 74 1.50 -10.16 -17.73
N VAL A 75 0.22 -9.77 -17.69
CA VAL A 75 -0.44 -9.20 -16.51
C VAL A 75 -0.47 -10.21 -15.37
N ASN A 76 -0.85 -11.46 -15.67
CA ASN A 76 -0.87 -12.54 -14.68
C ASN A 76 0.53 -12.84 -14.14
N ALA A 77 1.56 -12.82 -15.00
CA ALA A 77 2.95 -12.99 -14.57
C ALA A 77 3.42 -11.86 -13.64
N ILE A 78 3.05 -10.61 -13.92
CA ILE A 78 3.35 -9.46 -13.04
C ILE A 78 2.64 -9.64 -11.69
N HIS A 79 1.36 -10.02 -11.70
CA HIS A 79 0.59 -10.23 -10.49
C HIS A 79 1.21 -11.34 -9.61
N ALA A 80 1.57 -12.47 -10.21
CA ALA A 80 2.23 -13.57 -9.50
C ALA A 80 3.55 -13.13 -8.85
N LYS A 81 4.39 -12.37 -9.57
CA LYS A 81 5.66 -11.86 -9.03
C LYS A 81 5.49 -10.80 -7.94
N LYS A 82 4.43 -9.98 -8.02
CA LYS A 82 4.10 -9.04 -6.93
C LYS A 82 3.68 -9.79 -5.68
N LYS A 83 2.88 -10.85 -5.83
CA LYS A 83 2.51 -11.72 -4.71
C LYS A 83 3.73 -12.40 -4.09
N GLU A 84 4.67 -12.89 -4.91
CA GLU A 84 5.93 -13.47 -4.42
C GLU A 84 6.75 -12.47 -3.58
N ILE A 85 6.83 -11.19 -3.98
CA ILE A 85 7.46 -10.14 -3.17
C ILE A 85 6.71 -9.95 -1.84
N GLN A 86 5.38 -9.87 -1.89
CA GLN A 86 4.56 -9.71 -0.70
C GLN A 86 4.78 -10.85 0.29
N ASP A 87 4.72 -12.11 -0.18
CA ASP A 87 4.94 -13.29 0.65
C ASP A 87 6.37 -13.28 1.25
N LEU A 88 7.40 -12.87 0.48
CA LEU A 88 8.76 -12.75 0.98
C LEU A 88 8.92 -11.65 2.03
N GLU A 89 8.21 -10.53 1.89
CA GLU A 89 8.23 -9.41 2.85
C GLU A 89 7.47 -9.75 4.14
N GLU A 90 6.32 -10.42 4.06
CA GLU A 90 5.52 -10.88 5.22
C GLU A 90 6.26 -11.94 6.06
N ASN A 91 6.93 -12.89 5.40
CA ASN A 91 7.78 -13.87 6.07
C ASN A 91 8.94 -13.23 6.87
N MET A 92 9.34 -11.98 6.53
CA MET A 92 10.34 -11.23 7.30
C MET A 92 9.75 -10.51 8.52
N THR A 93 8.48 -10.08 8.47
CA THR A 93 7.82 -9.35 9.58
C THR A 93 7.32 -10.28 10.68
N ASP A 94 6.93 -11.51 10.35
CA ASP A 94 6.41 -12.49 11.32
C ASP A 94 7.48 -13.03 12.29
N SER A 95 8.77 -12.87 11.94
CA SER A 95 9.90 -13.26 12.80
C SER A 95 10.11 -12.36 14.03
N ILE A 96 9.26 -11.34 14.22
CA ILE A 96 9.31 -10.38 15.34
C ILE A 96 8.27 -10.72 16.44
N ILE A 97 7.17 -11.40 16.12
CA ILE A 97 6.03 -11.56 17.05
C ILE A 97 6.07 -12.87 17.87
N GLN A 98 6.88 -13.87 17.47
CA GLN A 98 6.92 -15.17 18.16
C GLN A 98 7.92 -15.28 19.34
N SER A 99 8.49 -14.17 19.82
CA SER A 99 9.31 -14.19 21.04
C SER A 99 9.14 -12.89 21.84
N GLY A 100 8.13 -12.83 22.71
CA GLY A 100 8.01 -11.78 23.73
C GLY A 100 6.60 -11.22 23.83
N SER A 101 5.76 -11.87 24.62
CA SER A 101 4.70 -11.18 25.34
C SER A 101 5.37 -10.27 26.39
N GLU A 102 5.80 -9.08 25.99
CA GLU A 102 6.12 -7.96 26.87
C GLU A 102 5.46 -6.71 26.29
N HIS A 103 4.64 -6.07 27.11
CA HIS A 103 3.75 -4.97 26.76
C HIS A 103 4.60 -3.75 26.36
N HIS A 104 4.91 -3.62 25.08
CA HIS A 104 5.61 -2.42 24.60
C HIS A 104 4.67 -1.22 24.62
N ILE A 105 4.93 -0.30 25.54
CA ILE A 105 4.29 1.02 25.60
C ILE A 105 4.85 1.85 24.44
N VAL A 106 3.99 2.35 23.55
CA VAL A 106 4.42 3.18 22.41
C VAL A 106 4.29 4.66 22.77
N CYS A 107 5.37 5.42 22.59
CA CYS A 107 5.37 6.86 22.80
C CYS A 107 4.52 7.58 21.74
N GLN A 108 4.02 8.78 22.05
CA GLN A 108 3.37 9.66 21.07
C GLN A 108 4.21 9.96 19.83
N CYS A 109 5.54 9.82 19.90
CA CYS A 109 6.43 9.98 18.74
C CYS A 109 6.53 8.71 17.85
N GLY A 110 5.80 7.64 18.19
CA GLY A 110 5.80 6.38 17.45
C GLY A 110 6.95 5.43 17.78
N GLN A 111 7.80 5.76 18.76
CA GLN A 111 8.88 4.87 19.22
C GLN A 111 8.43 3.99 20.38
N PRO A 112 8.79 2.69 20.37
CA PRO A 112 8.56 1.79 21.48
C PRO A 112 9.40 2.22 22.70
N ILE A 113 8.80 2.13 23.88
CA ILE A 113 9.44 2.46 25.15
C ILE A 113 9.56 1.17 25.98
N GLU A 114 10.72 0.95 26.58
CA GLU A 114 10.96 -0.16 27.52
C GLU A 114 10.09 0.02 28.78
N GLU A 115 9.60 -1.07 29.36
CA GLU A 115 8.62 -1.06 30.46
C GLU A 115 9.07 -0.26 31.70
N ASP A 116 10.38 -0.08 31.92
CA ASP A 116 10.98 0.65 33.05
C ASP A 116 11.48 2.07 32.70
N ALA A 117 11.32 2.53 31.47
CA ALA A 117 11.88 3.80 31.03
C ALA A 117 11.03 5.00 31.52
N LYS A 118 11.65 5.91 32.28
CA LYS A 118 11.00 7.14 32.77
C LYS A 118 10.78 8.19 31.68
N PHE A 119 11.55 8.12 30.59
CA PHE A 119 11.51 9.05 29.47
C PHE A 119 11.71 8.30 28.15
N CYS A 120 11.06 8.76 27.08
CA CYS A 120 11.33 8.29 25.73
C CYS A 120 12.76 8.66 25.31
N THR A 121 13.56 7.68 24.91
CA THR A 121 14.94 7.86 24.45
C THR A 121 15.05 8.62 23.13
N ALA A 122 13.98 8.64 22.33
CA ALA A 122 13.95 9.32 21.04
C ALA A 122 13.47 10.78 21.12
N CYS A 123 12.49 11.10 21.97
CA CYS A 123 11.89 12.45 22.03
C CYS A 123 12.02 13.14 23.40
N GLY A 124 12.49 12.45 24.44
CA GLY A 124 12.71 13.01 25.77
C GLY A 124 11.46 13.22 26.63
N LYS A 125 10.25 12.88 26.15
CA LYS A 125 9.00 13.00 26.92
C LYS A 125 8.89 11.94 28.02
N LYS A 126 8.30 12.29 29.17
CA LYS A 126 8.06 11.38 30.31
C LYS A 126 6.96 10.36 29.99
N VAL A 127 7.09 9.17 30.57
CA VAL A 127 6.19 8.02 30.33
C VAL A 127 5.05 7.95 31.35
N ASP A 128 5.23 8.54 32.53
CA ASP A 128 4.26 8.51 33.64
C ASP A 128 2.88 9.13 33.31
N ASP A 129 2.76 9.89 32.22
CA ASP A 129 1.50 10.51 31.78
C ASP A 129 0.56 9.53 31.03
N ILE A 130 0.93 8.24 30.88
CA ILE A 130 0.20 7.25 30.05
C ILE A 130 -0.50 6.15 30.88
N ILE A 131 -0.20 6.02 32.18
CA ILE A 131 -0.65 4.88 33.03
C ILE A 131 -1.73 5.31 34.05
N ASN A 132 -2.65 6.20 33.69
CA ASN A 132 -3.84 6.49 34.50
C ASN A 132 -5.09 6.43 33.64
N GLU A 133 -5.47 5.22 33.23
CA GLU A 133 -6.87 4.80 33.16
C GLU A 133 -6.88 3.27 33.01
N GLU A 134 -7.40 2.60 34.04
CA GLU A 134 -7.49 1.14 34.13
C GLU A 134 -8.36 0.56 32.99
N PRO A 135 -8.05 -0.64 32.47
CA PRO A 135 -8.84 -1.29 31.44
C PRO A 135 -10.13 -1.86 32.03
N VAL A 136 -11.28 -1.26 31.70
CA VAL A 136 -12.59 -1.85 31.98
C VAL A 136 -12.88 -2.91 30.91
N PHE A 137 -12.66 -4.17 31.27
CA PHE A 137 -13.11 -5.33 30.53
C PHE A 137 -14.53 -5.67 31.01
N GLU A 138 -15.55 -5.46 30.18
CA GLU A 138 -16.88 -6.00 30.45
C GLU A 138 -17.48 -6.63 29.20
N THR A 139 -17.42 -7.97 29.19
CA THR A 139 -18.25 -8.85 28.37
C THR A 139 -19.71 -8.77 28.80
N THR A 140 -20.64 -8.63 27.86
CA THR A 140 -21.95 -9.34 27.78
C THR A 140 -22.59 -9.00 26.43
N GLU A 141 -22.67 -9.95 25.50
CA GLU A 141 -23.86 -10.78 25.20
C GLU A 141 -25.14 -10.01 24.84
N SER A 142 -25.53 -10.20 23.57
CA SER A 142 -26.89 -10.35 23.03
C SER A 142 -27.95 -9.28 23.30
N VAL A 143 -28.38 -8.61 22.22
CA VAL A 143 -29.79 -8.71 21.81
C VAL A 143 -29.93 -8.47 20.30
N ASP A 144 -30.36 -9.51 19.60
CA ASP A 144 -31.10 -9.41 18.35
C ASP A 144 -32.38 -8.58 18.56
N ASN A 145 -32.81 -7.89 17.51
CA ASN A 145 -34.19 -7.70 17.00
C ASN A 145 -34.15 -6.49 16.04
N ASN A 146 -34.20 -6.70 14.71
CA ASN A 146 -35.42 -6.65 13.87
C ASN A 146 -36.34 -5.46 14.24
N GLU A 147 -36.84 -4.62 13.33
CA GLU A 147 -37.30 -4.85 11.96
C GLU A 147 -37.76 -3.49 11.37
N ALA A 148 -37.91 -3.45 10.04
CA ALA A 148 -38.89 -2.66 9.27
C ALA A 148 -38.72 -1.11 9.23
N ALA A 149 -38.35 -0.48 8.11
CA ALA A 149 -39.08 -0.29 6.84
C ALA A 149 -39.96 0.99 6.82
N GLU A 150 -40.03 1.56 5.61
CA GLU A 150 -40.85 2.71 5.14
C GLU A 150 -40.28 4.13 5.38
N ALA A 151 -40.43 5.12 4.52
CA ALA A 151 -40.63 5.27 3.07
C ALA A 151 -40.69 6.82 2.83
N ILE A 152 -40.07 7.31 1.75
CA ILE A 152 -40.31 8.57 0.98
C ILE A 152 -40.71 9.87 1.69
N ASP A 153 -39.96 10.96 1.44
CA ASP A 153 -40.56 12.18 0.88
C ASP A 153 -39.54 13.05 0.10
N GLU A 154 -40.01 13.65 -0.98
CA GLU A 154 -39.31 14.50 -1.94
C GLU A 154 -39.17 15.94 -1.41
N ALA A 155 -38.00 16.56 -1.58
CA ALA A 155 -37.89 18.03 -1.64
C ALA A 155 -36.62 18.44 -2.39
N GLU A 156 -36.85 19.10 -3.53
CA GLU A 156 -35.86 19.70 -4.42
C GLU A 156 -35.15 20.92 -3.80
N GLU A 157 -33.84 21.00 -4.04
CA GLU A 157 -32.97 22.17 -4.31
C GLU A 157 -32.97 23.40 -3.36
N PRO A 158 -31.78 24.00 -3.06
CA PRO A 158 -30.84 24.44 -4.09
C PRO A 158 -29.36 24.09 -3.88
N ILE A 159 -28.71 23.90 -5.02
CA ILE A 159 -27.27 23.74 -5.26
C ILE A 159 -26.55 25.07 -5.02
N GLU A 160 -25.74 25.15 -3.96
CA GLU A 160 -24.78 26.24 -3.77
C GLU A 160 -23.55 25.98 -4.65
N GLN A 161 -23.38 26.86 -5.64
CA GLN A 161 -22.20 26.94 -6.49
C GLN A 161 -21.06 27.58 -5.69
N SER A 162 -20.13 26.78 -5.16
CA SER A 162 -18.80 27.26 -4.81
C SER A 162 -17.90 27.14 -6.03
N THR A 163 -17.59 28.27 -6.63
CA THR A 163 -16.62 28.38 -7.73
C THR A 163 -15.20 28.29 -7.18
N ASP A 164 -14.77 27.09 -6.83
CA ASP A 164 -13.35 26.80 -6.67
C ASP A 164 -12.83 26.42 -8.06
N LYS A 165 -12.15 27.37 -8.70
CA LYS A 165 -11.32 27.04 -9.86
C LYS A 165 -10.24 26.12 -9.31
N GLN A 166 -10.07 24.96 -9.91
CA GLN A 166 -9.02 24.04 -9.51
C GLN A 166 -8.24 23.66 -10.75
N THR A 167 -6.94 23.95 -10.72
CA THR A 167 -6.06 23.78 -11.86
C THR A 167 -5.57 22.33 -11.89
N ILE A 168 -5.91 21.60 -12.95
CA ILE A 168 -5.55 20.19 -13.10
C ILE A 168 -4.23 20.10 -13.88
N CYS A 169 -3.24 19.42 -13.31
CA CYS A 169 -1.95 19.20 -13.91
C CYS A 169 -2.01 18.15 -15.04
N GLU A 170 -1.05 18.18 -15.98
CA GLU A 170 -0.91 17.16 -17.03
C GLU A 170 -0.71 15.73 -16.50
N CYS A 171 -0.23 15.59 -15.26
CA CYS A 171 -0.13 14.28 -14.60
C CYS A 171 -1.47 13.76 -14.04
N GLY A 172 -2.54 14.55 -14.13
CA GLY A 172 -3.88 14.22 -13.63
C GLY A 172 -4.11 14.59 -12.16
N GLU A 173 -3.10 15.15 -11.48
CA GLU A 173 -3.24 15.62 -10.10
C GLU A 173 -3.92 16.99 -10.05
N THR A 174 -4.76 17.17 -9.03
CA THR A 174 -5.47 18.43 -8.81
C THR A 174 -4.62 19.36 -7.96
N ILE A 175 -4.39 20.58 -8.43
CA ILE A 175 -3.47 21.54 -7.82
C ILE A 175 -4.24 22.73 -7.26
N GLU A 176 -3.86 23.16 -6.06
CA GLU A 176 -4.35 24.38 -5.41
C GLU A 176 -3.87 25.62 -6.18
N ASP A 177 -4.74 26.63 -6.32
CA ASP A 177 -4.60 27.76 -7.26
C ASP A 177 -3.32 28.63 -7.09
N ASP A 178 -2.54 28.46 -6.02
CA ASP A 178 -1.30 29.21 -5.75
C ASP A 178 -0.01 28.39 -5.87
N ALA A 179 -0.08 27.11 -6.25
CA ALA A 179 1.09 26.25 -6.32
C ALA A 179 1.87 26.42 -7.64
N LYS A 180 3.12 26.89 -7.53
CA LYS A 180 4.03 27.07 -8.68
C LYS A 180 4.49 25.74 -9.32
N PHE A 181 4.40 24.64 -8.59
CA PHE A 181 4.85 23.32 -9.02
C PHE A 181 3.90 22.24 -8.51
N CYS A 182 3.67 21.22 -9.32
CA CYS A 182 2.93 20.03 -8.93
C CYS A 182 3.69 19.24 -7.87
N THR A 183 3.05 18.96 -6.74
CA THR A 183 3.63 18.16 -5.66
C THR A 183 3.75 16.68 -6.02
N SER A 184 2.91 16.17 -6.93
CA SER A 184 2.93 14.78 -7.37
C SER A 184 3.97 14.48 -8.46
N CYS A 185 4.21 15.39 -9.42
CA CYS A 185 5.13 15.13 -10.54
C CYS A 185 6.31 16.10 -10.64
N GLY A 186 6.35 17.16 -9.83
CA GLY A 186 7.42 18.17 -9.82
C GLY A 186 7.41 19.12 -11.01
N GLN A 187 6.41 19.04 -11.89
CA GLN A 187 6.31 19.90 -13.07
C GLN A 187 5.80 21.28 -12.70
N GLN A 188 6.36 22.32 -13.31
CA GLN A 188 5.95 23.70 -13.08
C GLN A 188 4.54 23.92 -13.65
N VAL A 189 3.68 24.55 -12.85
CA VAL A 189 2.34 24.96 -13.24
C VAL A 189 2.46 26.42 -13.65
N GLU A 190 2.20 26.75 -14.91
CA GLU A 190 2.14 28.14 -15.39
C GLU A 190 0.74 28.74 -15.21
#